data_AF-A0A445LR71-F1
#
_entry.id   AF-A0A445LR71-F1
#
_cell.length_a   1.000
_cell.length_b   1.000
_cell.length_c   1.000
_cell.angle_alpha   90.00
_cell.angle_beta   90.00
_cell.angle_gamma   90.00
#
_symmetry.space_group_name_H-M   'P 1'
#
loop_
_entity.id
_entity.type
_entity.pdbx_description
1 polymer ?
#
loop_
_entity_poly.entity_id
_entity_poly.type
_entity_poly.pdbx_seq_one_letter_code
_entity_poly.pdbx_strand_id
1 'polypeptide(L)'
;MSKKQLNGQAVVTMYNFQQYRHISVPGWSLGWTWAKKEVIWSMIGGQTTEQGDCSKYKANIPHCCKKNPIVVDLLPGTPYNQQISNCCKGGVLSSWAQDQSKAVAAFQVSVGSASTTNKTVKVPKDFTLKAPGPGYTCGPATIVKPTQFLQPDKRRVTQALMTWNVTCTYSQFLAQRTPSCCVSLSSFYDNTVVPCTTCACGCQGNSSQSGECVDPDSPHLQSVVSNAGPGKSSITPLVRCTRHMCPIRVHWHVKLNYKEYWRVKVTVTNFNYGMNYSDWNLVVQHPNFDNLTQLFSFNYKAITPYGSINDTAMLWGLKFYNDFLMQAGPLGNVQSELLFRKDKSTFTFDKGWAFPRRVYFNGDVCVMPPPDAYPWLPNAGSRQIVSLLALVMSSLVALVLYADT
;
A
#
# COMPACT_ATOMS: atom_id res chain seq x y z
N MET A 1 29.19 -26.21 41.44
CA MET A 1 29.77 -25.04 40.75
C MET A 1 28.76 -24.53 39.72
N SER A 2 27.92 -23.56 40.07
CA SER A 2 26.89 -23.03 39.17
C SER A 2 27.46 -21.83 38.41
N LYS A 3 27.89 -22.04 37.15
CA LYS A 3 28.11 -20.93 36.22
C LYS A 3 26.73 -20.39 35.85
N LYS A 4 26.22 -19.44 36.63
CA LYS A 4 25.01 -18.70 36.29
C LYS A 4 25.33 -17.85 35.07
N GLN A 5 24.99 -18.37 33.90
CA GLN A 5 25.09 -17.62 32.66
C GLN A 5 24.05 -16.50 32.73
N LEU A 6 24.52 -15.29 33.01
CA LEU A 6 23.69 -14.09 33.12
C LEU A 6 23.23 -13.72 31.70
N ASN A 7 22.08 -14.24 31.31
CA ASN A 7 21.40 -13.89 30.06
C ASN A 7 20.44 -12.73 30.33
N GLY A 8 20.57 -11.66 29.54
CA GLY A 8 19.61 -10.55 29.54
C GLY A 8 18.45 -10.86 28.60
N GLN A 9 17.22 -10.56 28.98
CA GLN A 9 16.07 -10.65 28.07
C GLN A 9 15.75 -9.26 27.52
N ALA A 10 15.48 -9.17 26.22
CA ALA A 10 14.98 -7.97 25.58
C ALA A 10 13.75 -8.31 24.73
N VAL A 11 12.78 -7.41 24.70
CA VAL A 11 11.62 -7.47 23.82
C VAL A 11 11.75 -6.34 22.82
N VAL A 12 11.69 -6.68 21.54
CA VAL A 12 11.69 -5.71 20.44
C VAL A 12 10.26 -5.61 19.93
N THR A 13 9.75 -4.39 19.85
CA THR A 13 8.43 -4.11 19.30
C THR A 13 8.57 -3.09 18.19
N MET A 14 8.00 -3.40 17.03
CA MET A 14 7.99 -2.56 15.85
C MET A 14 6.57 -2.11 15.56
N TYR A 15 6.40 -0.81 15.32
CA TYR A 15 5.12 -0.19 14.98
C TYR A 15 5.21 0.38 13.57
N ASN A 16 4.27 0.03 12.71
CA ASN A 16 4.08 0.68 11.42
C ASN A 16 3.12 1.87 11.58
N PHE A 17 3.67 3.07 11.77
CA PHE A 17 2.87 4.30 11.87
C PHE A 17 2.47 4.90 10.50
N GLN A 18 2.84 4.26 9.38
CA GLN A 18 2.41 4.72 8.07
C GLN A 18 0.89 4.59 7.94
N GLN A 19 0.20 5.69 7.61
CA GLN A 19 -1.26 5.70 7.59
C GLN A 19 -1.84 4.74 6.54
N TYR A 20 -1.26 4.70 5.34
CA TYR A 20 -1.80 3.95 4.21
C TYR A 20 -0.75 3.08 3.50
N ARG A 21 0.47 2.95 4.04
CA ARG A 21 1.49 2.03 3.52
C ARG A 21 1.61 0.83 4.45
N HIS A 22 1.39 -0.36 3.91
CA HIS A 22 1.61 -1.62 4.62
C HIS A 22 2.95 -2.25 4.20
N ILE A 23 3.44 -3.19 4.99
CA ILE A 23 4.54 -4.09 4.62
C ILE A 23 3.88 -5.41 4.24
N SER A 24 3.91 -5.76 2.95
CA SER A 24 3.37 -7.00 2.41
C SER A 24 4.40 -8.13 2.43
N VAL A 25 4.00 -9.32 1.99
CA VAL A 25 4.90 -10.48 1.77
C VAL A 25 6.01 -10.10 0.79
N PRO A 26 7.28 -10.52 0.97
CA PRO A 26 7.82 -11.47 1.97
C PRO A 26 7.97 -10.96 3.42
N GLY A 27 7.54 -9.74 3.71
CA GLY A 27 7.56 -9.16 5.05
C GLY A 27 8.81 -8.34 5.35
N TRP A 28 8.92 -7.86 6.58
CA TRP A 28 10.07 -7.11 7.06
C TRP A 28 11.24 -8.01 7.46
N SER A 29 12.46 -7.47 7.35
CA SER A 29 13.65 -7.98 8.05
C SER A 29 14.36 -6.83 8.76
N LEU A 30 14.69 -7.05 10.03
CA LEU A 30 15.30 -6.08 10.91
C LEU A 30 16.73 -6.50 11.23
N GLY A 31 17.69 -5.66 10.88
CA GLY A 31 19.10 -5.84 11.20
C GLY A 31 19.59 -4.78 12.17
N TRP A 32 20.62 -5.11 12.93
CA TRP A 32 21.38 -4.16 13.76
C TRP A 32 22.78 -4.69 13.97
N THR A 33 23.66 -3.86 14.53
CA THR A 33 25.04 -4.21 14.88
C THR A 33 25.23 -4.15 16.39
N TRP A 34 25.69 -5.24 16.99
CA TRP A 34 26.05 -5.30 18.40
C TRP A 34 27.22 -4.37 18.72
N ALA A 35 27.13 -3.68 19.86
CA ALA A 35 28.15 -2.72 20.28
C ALA A 35 29.45 -3.40 20.74
N LYS A 36 29.37 -4.62 21.27
CA LYS A 36 30.51 -5.40 21.79
C LYS A 36 30.52 -6.81 21.19
N LYS A 37 30.46 -7.83 22.05
CA LYS A 37 30.56 -9.27 21.73
C LYS A 37 29.29 -10.00 22.19
N GLU A 38 28.16 -9.31 22.15
CA GLU A 38 26.86 -9.88 22.43
C GLU A 38 26.51 -10.97 21.41
N VAL A 39 25.78 -11.98 21.88
CA VAL A 39 25.27 -13.09 21.05
C VAL A 39 23.80 -13.33 21.37
N ILE A 40 23.08 -13.99 20.48
CA ILE A 40 21.69 -14.36 20.71
C ILE A 40 21.64 -15.82 21.15
N TRP A 41 21.18 -16.08 22.38
CA TRP A 41 21.01 -17.43 22.92
C TRP A 41 19.75 -18.11 22.41
N SER A 42 18.65 -17.37 22.37
CA SER A 42 17.35 -17.87 21.92
C SER A 42 16.44 -16.72 21.52
N MET A 43 15.41 -17.04 20.73
CA MET A 43 14.40 -16.11 20.27
C MET A 43 13.00 -16.72 20.34
N ILE A 44 11.99 -15.87 20.52
CA ILE A 44 10.56 -16.22 20.51
C ILE A 44 9.84 -15.17 19.65
N GLY A 45 8.94 -15.60 18.77
CA GLY A 45 8.20 -14.72 17.85
C GLY A 45 9.01 -14.22 16.64
N GLY A 46 10.30 -14.52 16.55
CA GLY A 46 11.16 -14.16 15.43
C GLY A 46 12.38 -15.07 15.37
N GLN A 47 13.09 -15.06 14.24
CA GLN A 47 14.27 -15.89 14.04
C GLN A 47 15.32 -15.14 13.21
N THR A 48 16.60 -15.38 13.51
CA THR A 48 17.70 -14.88 12.66
C THR A 48 17.79 -15.66 11.36
N THR A 49 18.09 -14.96 10.26
CA THR A 49 18.27 -15.59 8.94
C THR A 49 19.52 -16.48 8.85
N GLU A 50 20.53 -16.17 9.66
CA GLU A 50 21.80 -16.90 9.70
C GLU A 50 22.30 -17.04 11.15
N GLN A 51 22.96 -18.15 11.45
CA GLN A 51 23.61 -18.37 12.75
C GLN A 51 24.98 -17.68 12.86
N GLY A 52 25.78 -17.70 11.78
CA GLY A 52 27.17 -17.22 11.77
C GLY A 52 28.15 -18.16 12.46
N ASP A 53 29.39 -17.71 12.65
CA ASP A 53 30.45 -18.50 13.29
C ASP A 53 30.30 -18.51 14.82
N CYS A 54 29.81 -19.63 15.34
CA CYS A 54 29.68 -19.89 16.78
C CYS A 54 30.75 -20.86 17.32
N SER A 55 31.84 -21.13 16.57
CA SER A 55 32.87 -22.13 16.92
C SER A 55 33.50 -21.96 18.32
N LYS A 56 33.48 -20.75 18.87
CA LYS A 56 33.92 -20.45 20.24
C LYS A 56 33.13 -21.20 21.33
N TYR A 57 31.90 -21.62 21.03
CA TYR A 57 30.99 -22.27 21.98
C TYR A 57 30.95 -23.78 21.75
N LYS A 58 31.53 -24.57 22.68
CA LYS A 58 31.69 -26.03 22.50
C LYS A 58 30.51 -26.90 22.97
N ALA A 59 29.66 -26.40 23.85
CA ALA A 59 28.55 -27.17 24.46
C ALA A 59 27.20 -26.59 24.05
N ASN A 60 26.79 -25.49 24.69
CA ASN A 60 25.59 -24.77 24.29
C ASN A 60 25.96 -23.76 23.21
N ILE A 61 25.53 -24.02 21.98
CA ILE A 61 25.74 -23.15 20.83
C ILE A 61 24.63 -22.08 20.82
N PRO A 62 24.96 -20.78 20.76
CA PRO A 62 23.96 -19.73 20.63
C PRO A 62 23.15 -19.85 19.33
N HIS A 63 21.92 -19.34 19.36
CA HIS A 63 21.07 -19.21 18.19
C HIS A 63 21.70 -18.35 17.08
N CYS A 64 22.44 -17.29 17.44
CA CYS A 64 23.20 -16.49 16.49
C CYS A 64 24.44 -15.83 17.14
N CYS A 65 25.59 -15.92 16.47
CA CYS A 65 26.86 -15.30 16.90
C CYS A 65 27.33 -14.17 15.98
N LYS A 66 26.55 -13.81 14.94
CA LYS A 66 26.90 -12.68 14.07
C LYS A 66 26.90 -11.39 14.87
N LYS A 67 27.88 -10.53 14.59
CA LYS A 67 27.91 -9.16 15.11
C LYS A 67 26.75 -8.30 14.57
N ASN A 68 26.32 -8.60 13.35
CA ASN A 68 25.23 -7.92 12.64
C ASN A 68 24.09 -8.89 12.30
N PRO A 69 23.32 -9.37 13.29
CA PRO A 69 22.21 -10.28 13.03
C PRO A 69 21.13 -9.60 12.19
N ILE A 70 20.44 -10.39 11.36
CA ILE A 70 19.22 -10.02 10.66
C ILE A 70 18.12 -10.93 11.16
N VAL A 71 17.02 -10.34 11.63
CA VAL A 71 15.86 -11.02 12.18
C VAL A 71 14.68 -10.87 11.24
N VAL A 72 13.95 -11.97 11.07
CA VAL A 72 12.65 -12.02 10.42
C VAL A 72 11.60 -12.50 11.42
N ASP A 73 10.35 -12.12 11.17
CA ASP A 73 9.20 -12.64 11.91
C ASP A 73 8.99 -14.12 11.57
N LEU A 74 8.41 -14.86 12.52
CA LEU A 74 7.99 -16.23 12.23
C LEU A 74 6.70 -16.25 11.40
N LEU A 75 6.43 -17.37 10.75
CA LEU A 75 5.24 -17.53 9.91
C LEU A 75 3.95 -17.76 10.74
N PRO A 76 2.77 -17.43 10.19
CA PRO A 76 1.50 -17.83 10.79
C PRO A 76 1.43 -19.35 11.00
N GLY A 77 0.85 -19.79 12.11
CA GLY A 77 0.76 -21.22 12.47
C GLY A 77 1.94 -21.76 13.30
N THR A 78 2.89 -20.89 13.67
CA THR A 78 3.98 -21.22 14.61
C THR A 78 3.43 -21.83 15.91
N PRO A 79 4.07 -22.84 16.53
CA PRO A 79 3.61 -23.41 17.81
C PRO A 79 3.52 -22.40 18.95
N TYR A 80 2.54 -22.55 19.85
CA TYR A 80 2.25 -21.57 20.91
C TYR A 80 3.44 -21.28 21.85
N ASN A 81 4.30 -22.26 22.10
CA ASN A 81 5.52 -22.10 22.91
C ASN A 81 6.61 -21.22 22.26
N GLN A 82 6.46 -20.91 20.96
CA GLN A 82 7.35 -20.04 20.20
C GLN A 82 6.70 -18.71 19.83
N GLN A 83 5.51 -18.42 20.36
CA GLN A 83 4.78 -17.18 20.13
C GLN A 83 4.91 -16.20 21.30
N ILE A 84 4.80 -14.92 20.97
CA ILE A 84 4.60 -13.78 21.87
C ILE A 84 3.43 -12.94 21.35
N SER A 85 2.89 -12.03 22.17
CA SER A 85 1.88 -11.08 21.70
C SER A 85 2.40 -10.28 20.48
N ASN A 86 1.56 -10.15 19.45
CA ASN A 86 1.82 -9.41 18.20
C ASN A 86 2.85 -10.03 17.23
N CYS A 87 3.32 -11.25 17.43
CA CYS A 87 3.86 -12.12 16.35
C CYS A 87 2.74 -13.07 15.87
N CYS A 88 2.90 -14.09 15.01
CA CYS A 88 3.91 -14.40 14.01
C CYS A 88 3.22 -14.19 12.66
N LYS A 89 3.45 -13.07 11.99
CA LYS A 89 2.67 -12.65 10.81
C LYS A 89 3.45 -12.81 9.52
N GLY A 90 4.56 -13.54 9.54
CA GLY A 90 5.46 -13.68 8.40
C GLY A 90 6.03 -12.33 7.94
N GLY A 91 6.12 -11.37 8.87
CA GLY A 91 6.68 -10.06 8.61
C GLY A 91 5.70 -9.09 7.95
N VAL A 92 4.43 -9.47 7.80
CA VAL A 92 3.39 -8.57 7.27
C VAL A 92 2.93 -7.60 8.36
N LEU A 93 2.90 -6.30 8.02
CA LEU A 93 2.37 -5.25 8.88
C LEU A 93 1.33 -4.42 8.12
N SER A 94 0.11 -4.35 8.64
CA SER A 94 -0.93 -3.50 8.07
C SER A 94 -0.55 -2.01 8.19
N SER A 95 -1.21 -1.17 7.41
CA SER A 95 -1.11 0.27 7.58
C SER A 95 -1.87 0.70 8.84
N TRP A 96 -1.40 1.77 9.48
CA TRP A 96 -1.97 2.24 10.74
C TRP A 96 -3.46 2.61 10.61
N ALA A 97 -3.87 3.14 9.45
CA ALA A 97 -5.26 3.53 9.27
C ALA A 97 -6.18 2.33 9.02
N GLN A 98 -5.71 1.25 8.36
CA GLN A 98 -6.51 0.05 8.07
C GLN A 98 -6.74 -0.80 9.33
N ASP A 99 -5.67 -1.16 10.05
CA ASP A 99 -5.76 -2.01 11.24
C ASP A 99 -4.57 -1.79 12.18
N GLN A 100 -4.80 -0.99 13.24
CA GLN A 100 -3.79 -0.67 14.25
C GLN A 100 -3.29 -1.91 15.01
N SER A 101 -4.16 -2.91 15.22
CA SER A 101 -3.80 -4.13 15.93
C SER A 101 -2.81 -4.99 15.12
N LYS A 102 -2.92 -4.94 13.79
CA LYS A 102 -2.01 -5.64 12.86
C LYS A 102 -0.80 -4.82 12.45
N ALA A 103 -0.76 -3.53 12.76
CA ALA A 103 0.36 -2.64 12.49
C ALA A 103 1.53 -2.77 13.49
N VAL A 104 1.48 -3.76 14.41
CA VAL A 104 2.53 -3.99 15.42
C VAL A 104 3.13 -5.37 15.29
N ALA A 105 4.46 -5.50 15.28
CA ALA A 105 5.15 -6.79 15.39
C ALA A 105 6.01 -6.81 16.66
N ALA A 106 6.18 -7.97 17.29
CA ALA A 106 7.09 -8.09 18.41
C ALA A 106 7.80 -9.44 18.43
N PHE A 107 9.02 -9.46 18.95
CA PHE A 107 9.76 -10.68 19.23
C PHE A 107 10.60 -10.49 20.49
N GLN A 108 10.88 -11.60 21.17
CA GLN A 108 11.74 -11.61 22.34
C GLN A 108 13.09 -12.24 21.98
N VAL A 109 14.16 -11.68 22.52
CA VAL A 109 15.53 -12.14 22.33
C VAL A 109 16.22 -12.31 23.68
N SER A 110 16.87 -13.46 23.86
CA SER A 110 17.76 -13.73 24.99
C SER A 110 19.19 -13.40 24.57
N VAL A 111 19.74 -12.33 25.15
CA VAL A 111 21.06 -11.79 24.79
C VAL A 111 22.11 -12.30 25.78
N GLY A 112 23.13 -12.95 25.23
CA GLY A 112 24.32 -13.40 25.92
C GLY A 112 25.42 -12.37 25.92
N SER A 113 26.28 -12.41 26.94
CA SER A 113 27.43 -11.50 27.08
C SER A 113 27.05 -10.01 27.11
N ALA A 114 25.75 -9.72 27.32
CA ALA A 114 25.26 -8.38 27.55
C ALA A 114 25.64 -7.95 28.97
N SER A 115 25.93 -6.67 29.13
CA SER A 115 26.21 -6.12 30.46
C SER A 115 24.93 -6.07 31.31
N THR A 116 25.06 -6.15 32.63
CA THR A 116 23.91 -6.33 33.54
C THR A 116 23.45 -5.05 34.24
N THR A 117 24.09 -3.91 33.98
CA THR A 117 23.74 -2.63 34.63
C THR A 117 23.48 -1.53 33.60
N ASN A 118 22.57 -0.61 33.93
CA ASN A 118 22.19 0.50 33.04
C ASN A 118 23.37 1.38 32.59
N LYS A 119 24.45 1.44 33.38
CA LYS A 119 25.66 2.20 33.04
C LYS A 119 26.56 1.52 32.00
N THR A 120 26.47 0.20 31.86
CA THR A 120 27.42 -0.62 31.09
C THR A 120 26.79 -1.31 29.88
N VAL A 121 25.46 -1.43 29.84
CA VAL A 121 24.70 -1.83 28.64
C VAL A 121 24.97 -0.79 27.55
N LYS A 122 25.33 -1.25 26.36
CA LYS A 122 25.54 -0.40 25.20
C LYS A 122 24.44 -0.66 24.19
N VAL A 123 23.87 0.43 23.68
CA VAL A 123 22.81 0.37 22.68
C VAL A 123 23.39 -0.19 21.37
N PRO A 124 22.68 -1.11 20.69
CA PRO A 124 23.07 -1.52 19.35
C PRO A 124 23.14 -0.32 18.39
N LYS A 125 23.89 -0.49 17.31
CA LYS A 125 24.11 0.55 16.30
C LYS A 125 23.65 0.06 14.92
N ASP A 126 23.59 0.97 13.96
CA ASP A 126 23.42 0.64 12.54
C ASP A 126 22.19 -0.23 12.28
N PHE A 127 21.03 0.22 12.77
CA PHE A 127 19.76 -0.45 12.52
C PHE A 127 19.40 -0.35 11.03
N THR A 128 18.93 -1.47 10.47
CA THR A 128 18.47 -1.54 9.08
C THR A 128 17.10 -2.20 9.04
N LEU A 129 16.12 -1.54 8.44
CA LEU A 129 14.83 -2.14 8.14
C LEU A 129 14.74 -2.38 6.64
N LYS A 130 14.60 -3.65 6.23
CA LYS A 130 14.28 -3.99 4.85
C LYS A 130 12.83 -4.48 4.80
N ALA A 131 12.12 -4.03 3.79
CA ALA A 131 10.77 -4.46 3.46
C ALA A 131 10.77 -4.85 1.96
N PRO A 132 9.65 -5.33 1.39
CA PRO A 132 9.56 -5.52 -0.05
C PRO A 132 9.80 -4.18 -0.77
N GLY A 133 10.83 -4.15 -1.62
CA GLY A 133 11.31 -2.92 -2.27
C GLY A 133 12.27 -2.09 -1.42
N PRO A 134 13.05 -1.19 -2.04
CA PRO A 134 13.89 -0.25 -1.30
C PRO A 134 13.04 0.88 -0.68
N GLY A 135 13.65 1.73 0.15
CA GLY A 135 13.04 2.99 0.58
C GLY A 135 13.13 3.29 2.07
N TYR A 136 13.27 2.27 2.93
CA TYR A 136 13.40 2.47 4.36
C TYR A 136 14.84 2.78 4.77
N THR A 137 15.00 3.80 5.59
CA THR A 137 16.26 4.18 6.24
C THR A 137 15.99 4.41 7.72
N CYS A 138 16.87 3.92 8.59
CA CYS A 138 16.69 4.05 10.04
C CYS A 138 17.69 5.03 10.63
N GLY A 139 17.21 5.86 11.56
CA GLY A 139 18.04 6.76 12.34
C GLY A 139 18.81 6.05 13.47
N PRO A 140 19.65 6.78 14.21
CA PRO A 140 20.31 6.25 15.39
C PRO A 140 19.31 5.93 16.51
N ALA A 141 19.66 4.97 17.35
CA ALA A 141 18.86 4.62 18.52
C ALA A 141 18.95 5.70 19.61
N THR A 142 17.78 6.11 20.12
CA THR A 142 17.64 7.13 21.17
C THR A 142 17.19 6.48 22.47
N ILE A 143 17.82 6.83 23.59
CA ILE A 143 17.50 6.25 24.90
C ILE A 143 16.25 6.93 25.43
N VAL A 144 15.27 6.14 25.86
CA VAL A 144 14.00 6.63 26.41
C VAL A 144 13.75 6.07 27.81
N LYS A 145 12.67 6.51 28.45
CA LYS A 145 12.25 6.01 29.76
C LYS A 145 12.12 4.47 29.71
N PRO A 146 12.68 3.73 30.69
CA PRO A 146 12.57 2.28 30.70
C PRO A 146 11.13 1.79 30.72
N THR A 147 10.83 0.85 29.83
CA THR A 147 9.52 0.23 29.68
C THR A 147 9.21 -0.65 30.88
N GLN A 148 7.96 -0.64 31.31
CA GLN A 148 7.44 -1.52 32.35
C GLN A 148 6.59 -2.62 31.69
N PHE A 149 6.83 -3.86 32.05
CA PHE A 149 6.10 -5.03 31.58
C PHE A 149 5.26 -5.56 32.73
N LEU A 150 3.95 -5.58 32.54
CA LEU A 150 3.04 -6.24 33.46
C LEU A 150 3.03 -7.75 33.14
N GLN A 151 3.25 -8.59 34.15
CA GLN A 151 3.13 -10.03 33.98
C GLN A 151 1.69 -10.44 33.63
N PRO A 152 1.48 -11.58 32.93
CA PRO A 152 0.14 -12.02 32.54
C PRO A 152 -0.85 -12.16 33.70
N ASP A 153 -0.36 -12.47 34.91
CA ASP A 153 -1.16 -12.56 36.14
C ASP A 153 -1.59 -11.20 36.72
N LYS A 154 -1.11 -10.10 36.12
CA LYS A 154 -1.31 -8.70 36.53
C LYS A 154 -0.82 -8.34 37.94
N ARG A 155 -0.05 -9.21 38.60
CA ARG A 155 0.38 -8.99 39.99
C ARG A 155 1.77 -8.40 40.10
N ARG A 156 2.63 -8.62 39.10
CA ARG A 156 4.01 -8.16 39.10
C ARG A 156 4.32 -7.31 37.89
N VAL A 157 4.97 -6.17 38.16
CA VAL A 157 5.57 -5.32 37.13
C VAL A 157 7.08 -5.55 37.13
N THR A 158 7.65 -5.85 35.97
CA THR A 158 9.09 -5.85 35.76
C THR A 158 9.47 -4.64 34.90
N GLN A 159 10.65 -4.08 35.12
CA GLN A 159 11.12 -2.92 34.36
C GLN A 159 12.32 -3.33 33.52
N ALA A 160 12.37 -2.82 32.28
CA ALA A 160 13.55 -2.94 31.44
C ALA A 160 14.74 -2.24 32.13
N LEU A 161 15.94 -2.79 31.97
CA LEU A 161 17.17 -2.08 32.37
C LEU A 161 17.31 -0.79 31.55
N MET A 162 17.01 -0.87 30.25
CA MET A 162 17.15 0.21 29.30
C MET A 162 16.16 0.01 28.16
N THR A 163 15.56 1.10 27.69
CA THR A 163 14.72 1.11 26.49
C THR A 163 15.28 2.13 25.52
N TRP A 164 15.28 1.80 24.23
CA TRP A 164 15.66 2.70 23.16
C TRP A 164 14.63 2.67 22.03
N ASN A 165 14.47 3.80 21.36
CA ASN A 165 13.61 3.96 20.20
C ASN A 165 14.47 4.18 18.95
N VAL A 166 14.08 3.51 17.87
CA VAL A 166 14.65 3.71 16.53
C VAL A 166 13.51 4.10 15.62
N THR A 167 13.69 5.19 14.88
CA THR A 167 12.73 5.64 13.87
C THR A 167 13.27 5.27 12.50
N CYS A 168 12.48 4.50 11.74
CA CYS A 168 12.75 4.22 10.34
C CYS A 168 11.78 4.98 9.46
N THR A 169 12.31 5.72 8.49
CA THR A 169 11.55 6.57 7.57
C THR A 169 11.60 6.01 6.16
N TYR A 170 10.46 6.06 5.48
CA TYR A 170 10.33 5.68 4.08
C TYR A 170 10.55 6.89 3.18
N SER A 171 11.45 6.76 2.20
CA SER A 171 11.69 7.77 1.17
C SER A 171 11.22 7.27 -0.19
N GLN A 172 10.22 7.95 -0.77
CA GLN A 172 9.70 7.62 -2.10
C GLN A 172 10.79 7.72 -3.17
N PHE A 173 11.68 8.71 -3.06
CA PHE A 173 12.79 8.91 -4.00
C PHE A 173 13.80 7.75 -4.01
N LEU A 174 14.05 7.14 -2.85
CA LEU A 174 14.94 5.98 -2.74
C LEU A 174 14.23 4.68 -3.13
N ALA A 175 12.91 4.62 -2.95
CA ALA A 175 12.13 3.42 -3.13
C ALA A 175 11.83 3.08 -4.59
N GLN A 176 11.49 4.08 -5.41
CA GLN A 176 11.01 3.84 -6.76
C GLN A 176 11.51 4.91 -7.71
N ARG A 177 12.30 4.48 -8.70
CA ARG A 177 12.68 5.32 -9.85
C ARG A 177 11.56 5.41 -10.88
N THR A 178 10.74 4.37 -10.99
CA THR A 178 9.59 4.30 -11.90
C THR A 178 8.30 4.12 -11.11
N PRO A 179 7.20 4.81 -11.48
CA PRO A 179 5.89 4.63 -10.86
C PRO A 179 5.39 3.19 -10.96
N SER A 180 4.56 2.76 -10.00
CA SER A 180 3.96 1.40 -9.97
C SER A 180 2.50 1.36 -10.43
N CYS A 181 1.87 2.52 -10.63
CA CYS A 181 0.48 2.62 -11.05
C CYS A 181 0.19 3.84 -11.93
N CYS A 182 -0.88 3.75 -12.71
CA CYS A 182 -1.41 4.85 -13.51
C CYS A 182 -2.92 4.99 -13.36
N VAL A 183 -3.45 6.14 -13.73
CA VAL A 183 -4.88 6.45 -13.68
C VAL A 183 -5.44 6.61 -15.09
N SER A 184 -6.62 6.07 -15.33
CA SER A 184 -7.43 6.33 -16.53
C SER A 184 -8.80 6.89 -16.14
N LEU A 185 -9.33 7.80 -16.95
CA LEU A 185 -10.53 8.56 -16.62
C LEU A 185 -11.60 8.37 -17.69
N SER A 186 -12.87 8.35 -17.28
CA SER A 186 -14.01 8.37 -18.19
C SER A 186 -15.22 9.01 -17.53
N SER A 187 -16.21 9.37 -18.32
CA SER A 187 -17.46 9.94 -17.83
C SER A 187 -18.65 9.44 -18.65
N PHE A 188 -19.86 9.70 -18.18
CA PHE A 188 -21.10 9.40 -18.93
C PHE A 188 -21.41 10.44 -20.02
N TYR A 189 -20.78 11.62 -19.97
CA TYR A 189 -21.03 12.74 -20.89
C TYR A 189 -19.96 12.86 -21.98
N ASP A 190 -18.95 12.01 -21.95
CA ASP A 190 -17.89 11.92 -22.94
C ASP A 190 -17.70 10.46 -23.34
N ASN A 191 -17.77 10.18 -24.64
CA ASN A 191 -17.62 8.83 -25.17
C ASN A 191 -16.16 8.39 -25.23
N THR A 192 -15.21 9.31 -25.05
CA THR A 192 -13.79 9.01 -25.05
C THR A 192 -13.31 8.64 -23.64
N VAL A 193 -12.53 7.55 -23.58
CA VAL A 193 -11.85 7.14 -22.35
C VAL A 193 -10.44 7.70 -22.40
N VAL A 194 -10.08 8.50 -21.41
CA VAL A 194 -8.73 9.02 -21.25
C VAL A 194 -7.87 7.89 -20.70
N PRO A 195 -6.96 7.31 -21.51
CA PRO A 195 -6.15 6.19 -21.09
C PRO A 195 -5.07 6.66 -20.11
N CYS A 196 -4.40 5.69 -19.47
CA CYS A 196 -3.12 5.99 -18.84
C CYS A 196 -2.13 6.53 -19.87
N THR A 197 -1.32 7.52 -19.46
CA THR A 197 -0.24 8.06 -20.28
C THR A 197 0.67 6.95 -20.78
N THR A 198 1.05 7.02 -22.06
CA THR A 198 2.00 6.08 -22.66
C THR A 198 3.30 6.09 -21.88
N CYS A 199 3.83 4.91 -21.56
CA CYS A 199 5.05 4.72 -20.78
C CYS A 199 5.03 5.32 -19.36
N ALA A 200 3.86 5.47 -18.74
CA ALA A 200 3.71 6.01 -17.38
C ALA A 200 4.60 5.29 -16.33
N CYS A 201 4.80 3.98 -16.44
CA CYS A 201 5.64 3.20 -15.53
C CYS A 201 7.01 2.82 -16.12
N GLY A 202 7.43 3.53 -17.18
CA GLY A 202 8.69 3.33 -17.88
C GLY A 202 8.56 2.36 -19.06
N CYS A 203 9.01 2.82 -20.23
CA CYS A 203 9.27 1.98 -21.40
C CYS A 203 10.77 1.94 -21.66
N GLN A 204 11.27 0.85 -22.26
CA GLN A 204 12.64 0.84 -22.78
C GLN A 204 12.75 1.73 -24.01
N GLY A 205 13.82 2.51 -24.08
CA GLY A 205 14.42 2.88 -25.36
C GLY A 205 15.58 1.93 -25.62
N ASN A 206 15.49 1.08 -26.66
CA ASN A 206 16.56 0.24 -27.22
C ASN A 206 17.70 -0.26 -26.28
N SER A 207 17.40 -0.67 -25.04
CA SER A 207 18.40 -1.20 -24.10
C SER A 207 17.83 -2.40 -23.35
N SER A 208 18.41 -3.56 -23.62
CA SER A 208 17.94 -4.92 -23.34
C SER A 208 18.00 -5.39 -21.88
N GLN A 209 17.89 -4.50 -20.88
CA GLN A 209 18.05 -4.90 -19.46
C GLN A 209 17.02 -4.34 -18.45
N SER A 210 15.85 -3.86 -18.88
CA SER A 210 14.77 -3.58 -17.92
C SER A 210 13.36 -3.74 -18.50
N GLY A 211 12.80 -4.96 -18.42
CA GLY A 211 11.36 -5.24 -18.55
C GLY A 211 10.87 -5.81 -19.89
N GLU A 212 11.11 -7.09 -20.16
CA GLU A 212 10.24 -7.86 -21.07
C GLU A 212 8.82 -7.90 -20.46
N CYS A 213 7.84 -7.33 -21.14
CA CYS A 213 6.44 -7.57 -20.79
C CYS A 213 5.96 -8.88 -21.41
N VAL A 214 4.93 -9.48 -20.81
CA VAL A 214 4.35 -10.72 -21.31
C VAL A 214 3.13 -10.38 -22.16
N ASP A 215 3.14 -10.86 -23.41
CA ASP A 215 1.97 -10.83 -24.28
C ASP A 215 0.93 -11.83 -23.76
N PRO A 216 -0.32 -11.42 -23.51
CA PRO A 216 -1.41 -12.30 -23.08
C PRO A 216 -1.62 -13.52 -23.97
N ASP A 217 -1.36 -13.37 -25.27
CA ASP A 217 -1.65 -14.39 -26.28
C ASP A 217 -0.43 -15.29 -26.54
N SER A 218 0.65 -15.13 -25.78
CA SER A 218 1.88 -15.93 -25.93
C SER A 218 1.68 -17.37 -25.43
N PRO A 219 2.05 -18.40 -26.23
CA PRO A 219 1.94 -19.80 -25.83
C PRO A 219 2.85 -20.20 -24.65
N HIS A 220 3.81 -19.34 -24.27
CA HIS A 220 4.74 -19.56 -23.15
C HIS A 220 4.31 -18.88 -21.85
N LEU A 221 3.11 -18.29 -21.78
CA LEU A 221 2.66 -17.57 -20.58
C LEU A 221 2.68 -18.44 -19.31
N GLN A 222 2.25 -19.71 -19.42
CA GLN A 222 2.30 -20.65 -18.30
C GLN A 222 3.73 -21.00 -17.85
N SER A 223 4.69 -21.13 -18.77
CA SER A 223 6.08 -21.45 -18.40
C SER A 223 6.81 -20.25 -17.79
N VAL A 224 6.54 -19.02 -18.25
CA VAL A 224 7.11 -17.79 -17.69
C VAL A 224 6.56 -17.51 -16.29
N VAL A 225 5.26 -17.72 -16.06
CA VAL A 225 4.64 -17.59 -14.73
C VAL A 225 5.11 -18.69 -13.76
N SER A 226 5.36 -19.91 -14.25
CA SER A 226 5.79 -21.05 -13.41
C SER A 226 7.29 -21.03 -13.06
N ASN A 227 8.14 -20.34 -13.84
CA ASN A 227 9.58 -20.21 -13.58
C ASN A 227 9.92 -19.27 -12.41
N ALA A 228 8.93 -18.58 -11.83
CA ALA A 228 9.04 -17.95 -10.52
C ALA A 228 9.00 -19.00 -9.40
N GLY A 229 10.03 -19.85 -9.33
CA GLY A 229 10.12 -20.93 -8.35
C GLY A 229 10.05 -20.43 -6.89
N PRO A 230 9.67 -21.30 -5.93
CA PRO A 230 9.57 -20.94 -4.53
C PRO A 230 10.95 -20.51 -4.02
N GLY A 231 11.10 -19.21 -3.73
CA GLY A 231 12.35 -18.61 -3.23
C GLY A 231 13.07 -17.65 -4.18
N LYS A 232 12.61 -17.47 -5.44
CA LYS A 232 13.11 -16.42 -6.35
C LYS A 232 12.02 -15.37 -6.60
N SER A 233 11.60 -14.65 -5.56
CA SER A 233 10.81 -13.43 -5.74
C SER A 233 11.69 -12.33 -6.34
N SER A 234 11.88 -12.38 -7.65
CA SER A 234 12.30 -11.22 -8.41
C SER A 234 11.34 -10.08 -8.08
N ILE A 235 11.82 -9.07 -7.37
CA ILE A 235 11.06 -7.86 -6.98
C ILE A 235 10.62 -7.08 -8.23
N THR A 236 11.18 -7.40 -9.40
CA THR A 236 10.79 -6.84 -10.69
C THR A 236 9.40 -7.37 -11.10
N PRO A 237 8.41 -6.49 -11.29
CA PRO A 237 7.07 -6.91 -11.66
C PRO A 237 7.05 -7.50 -13.08
N LEU A 238 6.50 -8.70 -13.22
CA LEU A 238 6.25 -9.34 -14.52
C LEU A 238 4.93 -8.81 -15.08
N VAL A 239 4.96 -7.78 -15.92
CA VAL A 239 3.76 -7.06 -16.36
C VAL A 239 3.24 -7.52 -17.72
N ARG A 240 1.93 -7.44 -17.91
CA ARG A 240 1.27 -7.56 -19.21
C ARG A 240 1.66 -6.43 -20.14
N CYS A 241 1.94 -6.76 -21.40
CA CYS A 241 2.22 -5.75 -22.43
C CYS A 241 1.03 -4.80 -22.62
N THR A 242 1.26 -3.52 -22.34
CA THR A 242 0.30 -2.43 -22.48
C THR A 242 1.05 -1.16 -22.87
N ARG A 243 0.36 -0.15 -23.41
CA ARG A 243 1.00 1.13 -23.76
C ARG A 243 1.57 1.88 -22.54
N HIS A 244 1.04 1.64 -21.34
CA HIS A 244 1.45 2.34 -20.12
C HIS A 244 2.48 1.56 -19.27
N MET A 245 2.61 0.25 -19.48
CA MET A 245 3.57 -0.64 -18.80
C MET A 245 3.45 -0.68 -17.26
N CYS A 246 2.31 -0.27 -16.73
CA CYS A 246 2.08 -0.21 -15.29
C CYS A 246 1.54 -1.53 -14.72
N PRO A 247 2.09 -2.02 -13.58
CA PRO A 247 1.55 -3.15 -12.85
C PRO A 247 0.10 -2.95 -12.40
N ILE A 248 -0.29 -1.72 -12.04
CA ILE A 248 -1.64 -1.40 -11.58
C ILE A 248 -2.22 -0.26 -12.41
N ARG A 249 -3.51 -0.37 -12.73
CA ARG A 249 -4.32 0.71 -13.29
C ARG A 249 -5.50 0.99 -12.37
N VAL A 250 -5.68 2.26 -12.02
CA VAL A 250 -6.90 2.73 -11.35
C VAL A 250 -7.75 3.46 -12.38
N HIS A 251 -8.94 2.94 -12.66
CA HIS A 251 -9.90 3.58 -13.54
C HIS A 251 -10.97 4.31 -12.72
N TRP A 252 -11.12 5.61 -12.99
CA TRP A 252 -12.14 6.45 -12.38
C TRP A 252 -13.20 6.82 -13.42
N HIS A 253 -14.42 6.36 -13.21
CA HIS A 253 -15.54 6.57 -14.12
C HIS A 253 -16.64 7.38 -13.43
N VAL A 254 -16.94 8.58 -13.94
CA VAL A 254 -18.11 9.35 -13.52
C VAL A 254 -19.34 8.73 -14.19
N LYS A 255 -20.11 7.94 -13.43
CA LYS A 255 -21.15 7.05 -13.96
C LYS A 255 -22.47 7.76 -14.21
N LEU A 256 -22.96 8.51 -13.22
CA LEU A 256 -24.27 9.14 -13.27
C LEU A 256 -24.32 10.42 -12.45
N ASN A 257 -25.19 11.33 -12.86
CA ASN A 257 -25.43 12.61 -12.21
C ASN A 257 -26.93 12.78 -11.92
N TYR A 258 -27.33 12.66 -10.65
CA TYR A 258 -28.72 12.86 -10.20
C TYR A 258 -28.95 14.32 -9.78
N LYS A 259 -30.17 14.67 -9.34
CA LYS A 259 -30.47 16.03 -8.85
C LYS A 259 -29.58 16.42 -7.66
N GLU A 260 -29.51 15.57 -6.64
CA GLU A 260 -28.79 15.85 -5.38
C GLU A 260 -27.50 15.04 -5.18
N TYR A 261 -27.30 14.00 -5.98
CA TYR A 261 -26.19 13.06 -5.84
C TYR A 261 -25.48 12.86 -7.16
N TRP A 262 -24.24 12.37 -7.09
CA TRP A 262 -23.52 11.88 -8.26
C TRP A 262 -22.78 10.61 -7.89
N ARG A 263 -22.58 9.75 -8.89
CA ARG A 263 -22.07 8.39 -8.71
C ARG A 263 -20.79 8.21 -9.50
N VAL A 264 -19.78 7.70 -8.82
CA VAL A 264 -18.50 7.30 -9.41
C VAL A 264 -18.36 5.80 -9.30
N LYS A 265 -17.79 5.19 -10.34
CA LYS A 265 -17.32 3.81 -10.30
C LYS A 265 -15.79 3.82 -10.34
N VAL A 266 -15.17 3.15 -9.37
CA VAL A 266 -13.72 2.98 -9.29
C VAL A 266 -13.38 1.53 -9.57
N THR A 267 -12.45 1.29 -10.48
CA THR A 267 -11.96 -0.05 -10.82
C THR A 267 -10.45 -0.09 -10.70
N VAL A 268 -9.91 -0.93 -9.82
CA VAL A 268 -8.48 -1.22 -9.76
C VAL A 268 -8.21 -2.51 -10.52
N THR A 269 -7.28 -2.49 -11.47
CA THR A 269 -6.90 -3.66 -12.29
C THR A 269 -5.42 -3.96 -12.09
N ASN A 270 -5.12 -5.22 -11.84
CA ASN A 270 -3.77 -5.76 -11.75
C ASN A 270 -3.33 -6.32 -13.12
N PHE A 271 -2.21 -5.81 -13.60
CA PHE A 271 -1.53 -6.23 -14.82
C PHE A 271 -0.23 -7.00 -14.52
N ASN A 272 0.09 -7.26 -13.25
CA ASN A 272 1.24 -8.04 -12.83
C ASN A 272 0.89 -9.53 -12.75
N TYR A 273 1.63 -10.38 -13.46
CA TYR A 273 1.51 -11.83 -13.43
C TYR A 273 2.23 -12.49 -12.25
N GLY A 274 3.24 -11.82 -11.69
CA GLY A 274 4.08 -12.35 -10.61
C GLY A 274 3.69 -11.90 -9.22
N MET A 275 2.62 -11.10 -9.07
CA MET A 275 2.27 -10.50 -7.79
C MET A 275 0.76 -10.39 -7.57
N ASN A 276 0.34 -10.86 -6.40
CA ASN A 276 -0.97 -10.61 -5.82
C ASN A 276 -0.86 -9.49 -4.78
N TYR A 277 -1.94 -8.73 -4.59
CA TYR A 277 -2.01 -7.69 -3.57
C TYR A 277 -3.05 -8.06 -2.52
N SER A 278 -2.59 -8.58 -1.38
CA SER A 278 -3.41 -8.76 -0.17
C SER A 278 -3.48 -7.46 0.63
N ASP A 279 -4.62 -7.18 1.28
CA ASP A 279 -4.83 -5.96 2.10
C ASP A 279 -4.53 -4.66 1.32
N TRP A 280 -4.74 -4.70 0.00
CA TRP A 280 -4.53 -3.55 -0.87
C TRP A 280 -5.35 -2.36 -0.39
N ASN A 281 -4.83 -1.16 -0.61
CA ASN A 281 -5.55 0.08 -0.35
C ASN A 281 -5.36 1.08 -1.48
N LEU A 282 -6.36 1.96 -1.59
CA LEU A 282 -6.43 3.04 -2.54
C LEU A 282 -6.69 4.32 -1.77
N VAL A 283 -5.79 5.29 -1.87
CA VAL A 283 -6.01 6.63 -1.33
C VAL A 283 -6.35 7.57 -2.47
N VAL A 284 -7.43 8.32 -2.32
CA VAL A 284 -7.90 9.26 -3.33
C VAL A 284 -8.08 10.62 -2.68
N GLN A 285 -7.52 11.65 -3.31
CA GLN A 285 -7.73 13.03 -2.94
C GLN A 285 -8.75 13.66 -3.90
N HIS A 286 -9.89 14.11 -3.38
CA HIS A 286 -10.92 14.81 -4.11
C HIS A 286 -11.73 15.72 -3.16
N PRO A 287 -12.02 16.98 -3.54
CA PRO A 287 -12.64 17.96 -2.65
C PRO A 287 -14.02 17.53 -2.08
N ASN A 288 -14.74 16.64 -2.78
CA ASN A 288 -16.06 16.19 -2.35
C ASN A 288 -16.09 14.92 -1.47
N PHE A 289 -14.94 14.43 -0.98
CA PHE A 289 -14.92 13.27 -0.07
C PHE A 289 -15.60 13.57 1.28
N ASP A 290 -15.62 14.83 1.71
CA ASP A 290 -16.38 15.32 2.87
C ASP A 290 -17.89 14.99 2.76
N ASN A 291 -18.39 14.85 1.54
CA ASN A 291 -19.81 14.60 1.23
C ASN A 291 -20.07 13.15 0.74
N LEU A 292 -19.19 12.20 1.05
CA LEU A 292 -19.42 10.79 0.74
C LEU A 292 -20.63 10.27 1.52
N THR A 293 -21.68 9.87 0.79
CA THR A 293 -22.95 9.42 1.39
C THR A 293 -23.01 7.91 1.51
N GLN A 294 -22.60 7.21 0.45
CA GLN A 294 -22.67 5.75 0.42
C GLN A 294 -21.46 5.18 -0.32
N LEU A 295 -20.94 4.09 0.22
CA LEU A 295 -19.87 3.29 -0.35
C LEU A 295 -20.37 1.87 -0.59
N PHE A 296 -20.06 1.34 -1.77
CA PHE A 296 -20.41 -0.03 -2.12
C PHE A 296 -19.16 -0.90 -2.16
N SER A 297 -19.20 -2.07 -1.54
CA SER A 297 -18.21 -3.15 -1.70
C SER A 297 -16.77 -2.86 -1.23
N PHE A 298 -16.44 -1.68 -0.69
CA PHE A 298 -15.16 -1.37 -0.04
C PHE A 298 -15.37 -0.86 1.39
N ASN A 299 -14.31 -0.91 2.18
CA ASN A 299 -14.19 -0.17 3.43
C ASN A 299 -13.71 1.27 3.17
N TYR A 300 -13.96 2.18 4.11
CA TYR A 300 -13.57 3.58 4.02
C TYR A 300 -13.07 4.15 5.33
N LYS A 301 -12.08 5.05 5.21
CA LYS A 301 -11.63 5.90 6.29
C LYS A 301 -11.12 7.22 5.72
N ALA A 302 -11.63 8.34 6.23
CA ALA A 302 -11.07 9.64 5.95
C ALA A 302 -9.65 9.73 6.54
N ILE A 303 -8.71 10.28 5.77
CA ILE A 303 -7.37 10.60 6.23
C ILE A 303 -7.25 12.13 6.23
N THR A 304 -7.03 12.72 7.40
CA THR A 304 -7.06 14.16 7.60
C THR A 304 -5.68 14.65 8.02
N PRO A 305 -4.69 14.68 7.09
CA PRO A 305 -3.29 14.95 7.44
C PRO A 305 -3.08 16.33 8.05
N TYR A 306 -3.95 17.30 7.75
CA TYR A 306 -3.86 18.68 8.22
C TYR A 306 -4.99 19.08 9.19
N GLY A 307 -5.81 18.12 9.64
CA GLY A 307 -6.88 18.33 10.63
C GLY A 307 -8.09 19.18 10.18
N SER A 308 -7.91 20.10 9.23
CA SER A 308 -8.95 21.03 8.76
C SER A 308 -9.53 20.69 7.39
N ILE A 309 -8.94 19.74 6.66
CA ILE A 309 -9.35 19.37 5.30
C ILE A 309 -9.55 17.84 5.25
N ASN A 310 -10.76 17.41 4.89
CA ASN A 310 -11.15 16.00 4.82
C ASN A 310 -11.24 15.48 3.37
N ASP A 311 -10.52 16.13 2.45
CA ASP A 311 -10.54 15.88 1.01
C ASP A 311 -9.87 14.55 0.58
N THR A 312 -9.37 13.77 1.54
CA THR A 312 -8.58 12.57 1.26
C THR A 312 -9.21 11.37 1.94
N ALA A 313 -9.48 10.34 1.14
CA ALA A 313 -10.11 9.11 1.57
C ALA A 313 -9.23 7.91 1.28
N MET A 314 -9.16 6.98 2.22
CA MET A 314 -8.60 5.66 2.02
C MET A 314 -9.72 4.63 1.89
N LEU A 315 -9.61 3.83 0.83
CA LEU A 315 -10.51 2.74 0.47
C LEU A 315 -9.71 1.43 0.47
N TRP A 316 -10.31 0.33 0.91
CA TRP A 316 -9.69 -1.00 0.85
C TRP A 316 -10.76 -2.09 0.76
N GLY A 317 -10.34 -3.30 0.41
CA GLY A 317 -11.24 -4.44 0.27
C GLY A 317 -11.93 -4.85 1.57
N LEU A 318 -13.11 -5.44 1.44
CA LEU A 318 -13.82 -6.18 2.47
C LEU A 318 -13.18 -7.56 2.63
N LYS A 319 -12.94 -7.94 3.89
CA LYS A 319 -12.32 -9.22 4.24
C LYS A 319 -13.14 -10.39 3.69
N PHE A 320 -12.48 -11.38 3.09
CA PHE A 320 -13.10 -12.56 2.49
C PHE A 320 -13.99 -12.28 1.26
N TYR A 321 -13.89 -11.09 0.66
CA TYR A 321 -14.65 -10.75 -0.54
C TYR A 321 -13.75 -10.19 -1.64
N ASN A 322 -13.10 -9.05 -1.37
CA ASN A 322 -12.23 -8.38 -2.33
C ASN A 322 -11.00 -7.76 -1.65
N ASP A 323 -10.62 -8.25 -0.46
CA ASP A 323 -9.37 -7.96 0.24
C ASP A 323 -8.13 -8.54 -0.46
N PHE A 324 -8.34 -9.37 -1.47
CA PHE A 324 -7.29 -9.96 -2.29
C PHE A 324 -7.45 -9.59 -3.75
N LEU A 325 -6.52 -8.81 -4.29
CA LEU A 325 -6.43 -8.50 -5.71
C LEU A 325 -5.48 -9.49 -6.37
N MET A 326 -6.04 -10.45 -7.10
CA MET A 326 -5.30 -11.48 -7.83
C MET A 326 -4.40 -10.85 -8.90
N GLN A 327 -3.39 -11.60 -9.32
CA GLN A 327 -2.55 -11.36 -10.49
C GLN A 327 -3.37 -11.15 -11.77
N ALA A 328 -2.70 -10.67 -12.82
CA ALA A 328 -3.32 -10.39 -14.11
C ALA A 328 -4.12 -11.58 -14.65
N GLY A 329 -5.39 -11.32 -14.98
CA GLY A 329 -6.35 -12.32 -15.45
C GLY A 329 -7.80 -11.88 -15.23
N PRO A 330 -8.79 -12.79 -15.43
CA PRO A 330 -10.21 -12.48 -15.27
C PRO A 330 -10.59 -11.98 -13.86
N LEU A 331 -9.89 -12.46 -12.83
CA LEU A 331 -10.08 -12.07 -11.42
C LEU A 331 -9.09 -10.98 -10.96
N GLY A 332 -8.28 -10.45 -11.87
CA GLY A 332 -7.27 -9.43 -11.59
C GLY A 332 -7.85 -8.02 -11.49
N ASN A 333 -9.10 -7.85 -11.06
CA ASN A 333 -9.69 -6.55 -10.83
C ASN A 333 -10.61 -6.51 -9.61
N VAL A 334 -10.75 -5.32 -9.04
CA VAL A 334 -11.72 -5.02 -7.97
C VAL A 334 -12.44 -3.73 -8.33
N GLN A 335 -13.72 -3.67 -7.99
CA GLN A 335 -14.59 -2.55 -8.37
C GLN A 335 -15.44 -2.11 -7.19
N SER A 336 -15.71 -0.82 -7.13
CA SER A 336 -16.59 -0.20 -6.14
C SER A 336 -17.32 0.98 -6.77
N GLU A 337 -18.45 1.33 -6.18
CA GLU A 337 -19.17 2.56 -6.50
C GLU A 337 -19.18 3.48 -5.28
N LEU A 338 -19.04 4.77 -5.55
CA LEU A 338 -19.08 5.86 -4.57
C LEU A 338 -20.28 6.73 -4.91
N LEU A 339 -21.14 6.97 -3.93
CA LEU A 339 -22.23 7.92 -4.05
C LEU A 339 -21.92 9.14 -3.19
N PHE A 340 -21.85 10.28 -3.85
CA PHE A 340 -21.56 11.55 -3.22
C PHE A 340 -22.77 12.46 -3.25
N ARG A 341 -23.01 13.18 -2.16
CA ARG A 341 -23.94 14.30 -2.16
C ARG A 341 -23.29 15.48 -2.86
N LYS A 342 -24.09 16.23 -3.62
CA LYS A 342 -23.65 17.47 -4.24
C LYS A 342 -23.68 18.59 -3.22
N ASP A 343 -22.55 19.27 -3.07
CA ASP A 343 -22.50 20.56 -2.42
C ASP A 343 -22.81 21.64 -3.47
N LYS A 344 -23.89 22.41 -3.23
CA LYS A 344 -24.35 23.45 -4.15
C LYS A 344 -23.31 24.56 -4.37
N SER A 345 -22.38 24.75 -3.43
CA SER A 345 -21.38 25.81 -3.50
C SER A 345 -20.13 25.42 -4.31
N THR A 346 -19.81 24.13 -4.38
CA THR A 346 -18.54 23.65 -4.96
C THR A 346 -18.70 22.69 -6.13
N PHE A 347 -19.84 22.00 -6.24
CA PHE A 347 -20.07 20.98 -7.25
C PHE A 347 -20.14 21.57 -8.66
N THR A 348 -19.25 21.13 -9.54
CA THR A 348 -19.27 21.43 -10.96
C THR A 348 -18.66 20.27 -11.75
N PHE A 349 -18.94 20.18 -13.05
CA PHE A 349 -18.18 19.33 -13.98
C PHE A 349 -17.15 20.12 -14.79
N ASP A 350 -17.05 21.43 -14.56
CA ASP A 350 -16.11 22.29 -15.26
C ASP A 350 -14.68 21.94 -14.88
N LYS A 351 -13.78 22.05 -15.86
CA LYS A 351 -12.33 21.95 -15.68
C LYS A 351 -11.90 20.65 -14.96
N GLY A 352 -12.63 19.56 -15.18
CA GLY A 352 -12.29 18.26 -14.64
C GLY A 352 -12.52 18.10 -13.13
N TRP A 353 -13.35 18.95 -12.50
CA TRP A 353 -13.57 18.92 -11.05
C TRP A 353 -14.00 17.56 -10.50
N ALA A 354 -14.79 16.78 -11.26
CA ALA A 354 -15.31 15.48 -10.84
C ALA A 354 -14.25 14.34 -10.83
N PHE A 355 -13.01 14.65 -11.17
CA PHE A 355 -11.90 13.71 -11.22
C PHE A 355 -10.94 13.94 -10.05
N PRO A 356 -10.30 12.87 -9.54
CA PRO A 356 -9.44 12.98 -8.38
C PRO A 356 -8.20 13.82 -8.69
N ARG A 357 -7.73 14.57 -7.69
CA ARG A 357 -6.51 15.39 -7.79
C ARG A 357 -5.25 14.54 -7.67
N ARG A 358 -5.30 13.52 -6.80
CA ARG A 358 -4.22 12.56 -6.57
C ARG A 358 -4.80 11.19 -6.23
N VAL A 359 -4.07 10.17 -6.65
CA VAL A 359 -4.39 8.77 -6.37
C VAL A 359 -3.12 8.07 -5.92
N TYR A 360 -3.22 7.29 -4.84
CA TYR A 360 -2.15 6.43 -4.36
C TYR A 360 -2.65 4.99 -4.27
N PHE A 361 -1.84 4.04 -4.70
CA PHE A 361 -2.12 2.61 -4.53
C PHE A 361 -1.06 1.99 -3.63
N ASN A 362 -1.46 1.37 -2.52
CA ASN A 362 -0.56 0.83 -1.48
C ASN A 362 0.51 1.86 -1.00
N GLY A 363 0.16 3.14 -1.08
CA GLY A 363 0.99 4.27 -0.72
C GLY A 363 1.95 4.78 -1.79
N ASP A 364 2.00 4.16 -2.97
CA ASP A 364 2.74 4.66 -4.14
C ASP A 364 1.89 5.64 -4.94
N VAL A 365 2.50 6.70 -5.48
CA VAL A 365 1.79 7.73 -6.26
C VAL A 365 1.49 7.21 -7.66
N CYS A 366 0.23 7.26 -8.07
CA CYS A 366 -0.15 6.90 -9.44
C CYS A 366 0.01 8.07 -10.40
N VAL A 367 0.48 7.78 -11.61
CA VAL A 367 0.57 8.79 -12.68
C VAL A 367 -0.84 9.16 -13.14
N MET A 368 -1.18 10.43 -12.97
CA MET A 368 -2.43 11.01 -13.45
C MET A 368 -2.28 11.45 -14.92
N PRO A 369 -3.33 11.34 -15.75
CA PRO A 369 -3.36 12.04 -17.04
C PRO A 369 -3.20 13.55 -16.84
N PRO A 370 -2.75 14.29 -17.86
CA PRO A 370 -2.66 15.73 -17.75
C PRO A 370 -4.08 16.35 -17.72
N PRO A 371 -4.32 17.46 -16.98
CA PRO A 371 -5.67 17.99 -16.76
C PRO A 371 -6.42 18.45 -18.02
N ASP A 372 -5.69 18.84 -19.06
CA ASP A 372 -6.23 19.20 -20.39
C ASP A 372 -6.87 18.02 -21.13
N ALA A 373 -6.45 16.80 -20.79
CA ALA A 373 -7.02 15.58 -21.36
C ALA A 373 -8.26 15.10 -20.61
N TYR A 374 -8.68 15.72 -19.50
CA TYR A 374 -9.80 15.21 -18.70
C TYR A 374 -11.11 15.30 -19.47
N PRO A 375 -12.02 14.32 -19.33
CA PRO A 375 -13.32 14.40 -19.98
C PRO A 375 -14.04 15.70 -19.59
N TRP A 376 -14.47 16.48 -20.58
CA TRP A 376 -15.19 17.73 -20.34
C TRP A 376 -16.63 17.60 -20.80
N LEU A 377 -17.54 18.34 -20.15
CA LEU A 377 -18.89 18.50 -20.68
C LEU A 377 -18.77 19.15 -22.06
N PRO A 378 -19.30 18.54 -23.13
CA PRO A 378 -19.27 19.17 -24.43
C PRO A 378 -19.90 20.57 -24.32
N ASN A 379 -19.21 21.60 -24.84
CA ASN A 379 -19.71 22.98 -24.94
C ASN A 379 -20.89 23.12 -25.92
N ALA A 380 -21.68 22.05 -26.10
CA ALA A 380 -22.90 22.05 -26.86
C ALA A 380 -24.01 22.65 -25.99
N GLY A 381 -24.03 23.98 -25.91
CA GLY A 381 -25.33 24.63 -25.92
C GLY A 381 -26.07 24.07 -27.13
N SER A 382 -27.23 23.45 -26.91
CA SER A 382 -28.10 23.03 -27.99
C SER A 382 -28.35 24.26 -28.87
N ARG A 383 -27.63 24.37 -29.99
CA ARG A 383 -28.09 25.23 -31.07
C ARG A 383 -29.33 24.53 -31.56
N GLN A 384 -30.48 24.96 -31.04
CA GLN A 384 -31.74 24.75 -31.73
C GLN A 384 -31.54 25.35 -33.12
N ILE A 385 -31.21 24.50 -34.09
CA ILE A 385 -31.24 24.88 -35.49
C ILE A 385 -32.73 25.03 -35.77
N VAL A 386 -33.24 26.23 -35.53
CA VAL A 386 -34.59 26.59 -35.92
C VAL A 386 -34.57 26.53 -37.44
N SER A 387 -35.17 25.48 -38.00
CA SER A 387 -35.31 25.33 -39.44
C SER A 387 -36.20 26.46 -39.94
N LEU A 388 -35.62 27.41 -40.68
CA LEU A 388 -36.35 28.45 -41.39
C LEU A 388 -37.46 27.86 -42.27
N LEU A 389 -37.22 26.67 -42.84
CA LEU A 389 -38.20 25.91 -43.62
C LEU A 389 -39.40 25.48 -42.78
N ALA A 390 -39.18 25.02 -41.54
CA ALA A 390 -40.26 24.66 -40.63
C ALA A 390 -41.08 25.88 -40.20
N LEU A 391 -40.43 27.03 -39.97
CA LEU A 391 -41.13 28.29 -39.68
C LEU A 391 -41.98 28.76 -40.88
N VAL A 392 -41.41 28.76 -42.08
CA VAL A 392 -42.12 29.15 -43.31
C VAL A 392 -43.31 28.23 -43.57
N MET A 393 -43.14 26.91 -43.43
CA MET A 393 -44.24 25.95 -43.59
C MET A 393 -45.33 26.15 -42.52
N SER A 394 -44.97 26.42 -41.27
CA SER A 394 -45.95 26.72 -40.22
C SER A 394 -46.73 28.02 -40.49
N SER A 395 -46.08 29.04 -41.04
CA SER A 395 -46.76 30.29 -41.44
C SER A 395 -47.67 30.11 -42.66
N LEU A 396 -47.27 29.29 -43.63
CA LEU A 396 -48.10 28.96 -44.80
C LEU A 396 -49.34 28.18 -44.41
N VAL A 397 -49.21 27.21 -43.52
CA VAL A 397 -50.36 26.45 -42.99
C VAL A 397 -51.30 27.37 -42.21
N ALA A 398 -50.78 28.28 -41.39
CA ALA A 398 -51.60 29.26 -40.69
C ALA A 398 -52.34 30.22 -41.65
N LEU A 399 -51.70 30.65 -42.74
CA LEU A 399 -52.32 31.50 -43.77
C LEU A 399 -53.43 30.77 -44.53
N VAL A 400 -53.24 29.49 -44.88
CA VAL A 400 -54.27 28.68 -45.55
C VAL A 400 -55.46 28.49 -44.62
N LEU A 401 -55.23 28.16 -43.33
CA LEU A 401 -56.31 28.00 -42.35
C LEU A 401 -57.08 29.31 -42.07
N TYR A 402 -56.47 30.47 -42.27
CA TYR A 402 -57.12 31.78 -42.12
C TYR A 402 -57.86 32.24 -43.38
N ALA A 403 -57.52 31.68 -44.55
CA ALA A 403 -58.19 31.98 -45.82
C ALA A 403 -59.47 31.15 -46.02
N ASP A 404 -59.63 30.05 -45.27
CA ASP A 404 -60.79 29.15 -45.30
C ASP A 404 -61.83 29.45 -44.17
N THR A 405 -61.73 30.61 -43.52
CA THR A 405 -62.74 31.20 -42.62
C THR A 405 -63.19 32.55 -43.15
#